data_AF-A0A6P4A634-F1
#
_entry.id   AF-A0A6P4A634-F1
#
_cell.length_a   1.000
_cell.length_b   1.000
_cell.length_c   1.000
_cell.angle_alpha   90.00
_cell.angle_beta   90.00
_cell.angle_gamma   90.00
#
_symmetry.space_group_name_H-M   'P 1'
#
loop_
_entity.id
_entity.type
_entity.pdbx_description
1 polymer ?
#
loop_
_entity_poly.entity_id
_entity_poly.type
_entity_poly.pdbx_seq_one_letter_code
_entity_poly.pdbx_strand_id
1 'polypeptide(L)'
;MHASKFCLNPAGDTPSACRLFDAIVSLCVPVIVSDNIELPFEDVIDYRKIAIFVETSTALKPGFLVSMLRAITQERILEFQKELKEVNHYFDYGEPNGTVNEIWRQIVRKVPLIKLMINREKRLVKRDSNEPVCSCVCSNQTGILTSL
;
A
#
# COMPACT_ATOMS: atom_id res chain seq x y z
N MET A 1 -6.49 6.42 -29.06
CA MET A 1 -5.04 6.34 -28.82
C MET A 1 -4.79 5.43 -27.62
N HIS A 2 -5.05 4.11 -27.75
CA HIS A 2 -4.91 3.12 -26.66
C HIS A 2 -4.39 1.78 -27.22
N ALA A 3 -3.22 1.81 -27.86
CA ALA A 3 -2.62 0.60 -28.46
C ALA A 3 -1.57 -0.06 -27.55
N SER A 4 -1.13 0.61 -26.50
CA SER A 4 -0.12 0.05 -25.60
C SER A 4 -0.73 -1.01 -24.69
N LYS A 5 -0.03 -2.15 -24.56
CA LYS A 5 -0.40 -3.22 -23.61
C LYS A 5 0.07 -2.93 -22.19
N PHE A 6 1.21 -2.24 -22.08
CA PHE A 6 1.88 -1.94 -20.82
C PHE A 6 2.13 -0.44 -20.67
N CYS A 7 1.95 0.09 -19.47
CA CYS A 7 2.18 1.50 -19.16
C CYS A 7 3.18 1.60 -18.01
N LEU A 8 4.40 2.03 -18.33
CA LEU A 8 5.46 2.16 -17.35
C LEU A 8 5.11 3.25 -16.32
N ASN A 9 5.26 2.95 -15.04
CA ASN A 9 4.90 3.83 -13.94
C ASN A 9 6.02 3.83 -12.88
N PRO A 10 7.14 4.52 -13.16
CA PRO A 10 8.18 4.70 -12.17
C PRO A 10 7.69 5.67 -11.09
N ALA A 11 8.02 5.39 -9.83
CA ALA A 11 7.76 6.32 -8.74
C ALA A 11 8.45 7.66 -9.01
N GLY A 12 7.71 8.74 -8.81
CA GLY A 12 8.23 10.10 -8.79
C GLY A 12 8.29 10.65 -7.37
N ASP A 13 8.69 11.90 -7.23
CA ASP A 13 8.86 12.56 -5.93
C ASP A 13 7.52 12.94 -5.26
N THR A 14 6.41 12.88 -5.99
CA THR A 14 5.08 13.24 -5.48
C THR A 14 4.06 12.13 -5.75
N PRO A 15 3.12 11.88 -4.83
CA PRO A 15 2.07 10.87 -5.01
C PRO A 15 0.95 11.31 -5.98
N SER A 16 1.04 12.51 -6.56
CA SER A 16 0.00 13.12 -7.40
C SER A 16 0.11 12.76 -8.88
N ALA A 17 0.92 11.78 -9.26
CA ALA A 17 1.14 11.44 -10.66
C ALA A 17 -0.11 10.80 -11.29
N CYS A 18 -0.62 11.41 -12.37
CA CYS A 18 -1.80 10.90 -13.09
C CYS A 18 -1.54 9.58 -13.84
N ARG A 19 -0.28 9.16 -14.00
CA ARG A 19 0.13 8.02 -14.83
C ARG A 19 -0.58 6.71 -14.46
N LEU A 20 -0.82 6.48 -13.16
CA LEU A 20 -1.51 5.27 -12.69
C LEU A 20 -2.97 5.31 -13.12
N PHE A 21 -3.62 6.44 -12.89
CA PHE A 21 -5.03 6.67 -13.23
C PHE A 21 -5.25 6.53 -14.74
N ASP A 22 -4.41 7.19 -15.54
CA ASP A 22 -4.47 7.13 -17.00
C ASP A 22 -4.30 5.70 -17.53
N ALA A 23 -3.38 4.93 -16.93
CA ALA A 23 -3.16 3.53 -17.30
C ALA A 23 -4.38 2.66 -16.97
N ILE A 24 -4.98 2.84 -15.78
CA ILE A 24 -6.15 2.07 -15.35
C ILE A 24 -7.37 2.37 -16.23
N VAL A 25 -7.70 3.64 -16.44
CA VAL A 25 -8.84 4.07 -17.26
C VAL A 25 -8.68 3.62 -18.72
N SER A 26 -7.43 3.56 -19.20
CA SER A 26 -7.09 3.06 -20.55
C SER A 26 -7.01 1.54 -20.67
N LEU A 27 -7.23 0.77 -19.59
CA LEU A 27 -7.01 -0.68 -19.52
C LEU A 27 -5.60 -1.11 -19.98
N CYS A 28 -4.62 -0.25 -19.73
CA CYS A 28 -3.22 -0.48 -20.01
C CYS A 28 -2.56 -1.04 -18.74
N VAL A 29 -1.92 -2.22 -18.81
CA VAL A 29 -1.37 -2.88 -17.62
C VAL A 29 -0.25 -2.02 -17.02
N PRO A 30 -0.41 -1.47 -15.80
CA PRO A 30 0.61 -0.65 -15.17
C PRO A 30 1.84 -1.50 -14.81
N VAL A 31 3.02 -1.00 -15.15
CA VAL A 31 4.31 -1.58 -14.74
C VAL A 31 4.92 -0.63 -13.72
N ILE A 32 4.67 -0.89 -12.45
CA ILE A 32 5.04 -0.04 -11.33
C ILE A 32 6.49 -0.32 -10.95
N VAL A 33 7.35 0.67 -11.08
CA VAL A 33 8.76 0.60 -10.67
C VAL A 33 8.93 1.43 -9.40
N SER A 34 8.91 0.75 -8.25
CA SER A 34 9.08 1.38 -6.94
C SER A 34 9.31 0.33 -5.85
N ASP A 35 10.06 0.71 -4.83
CA ASP A 35 10.29 -0.14 -3.65
C ASP A 35 9.27 0.15 -2.52
N ASN A 36 8.71 1.36 -2.48
CA ASN A 36 7.86 1.83 -1.38
C ASN A 36 6.76 2.79 -1.88
N ILE A 37 5.95 2.36 -2.85
CA ILE A 37 4.81 3.17 -3.33
C ILE A 37 3.57 2.90 -2.50
N GLU A 38 2.83 3.98 -2.19
CA GLU A 38 1.48 3.90 -1.68
C GLU A 38 0.48 4.06 -2.84
N LEU A 39 -0.53 3.21 -2.88
CA LEU A 39 -1.54 3.15 -3.93
C LEU A 39 -2.93 3.45 -3.33
N PRO A 40 -3.83 4.03 -4.13
CA PRO A 40 -5.17 4.31 -3.67
C PRO A 40 -5.95 3.02 -3.42
N PHE A 41 -6.63 2.96 -2.28
CA PHE A 41 -7.54 1.86 -1.92
C PHE A 41 -6.89 0.46 -1.88
N GLU A 42 -5.61 0.34 -1.51
CA GLU A 42 -4.90 -0.96 -1.40
C GLU A 42 -5.59 -2.00 -0.52
N ASP A 43 -6.38 -1.59 0.48
CA ASP A 43 -7.14 -2.52 1.33
C ASP A 43 -8.37 -3.13 0.64
N VAL A 44 -8.67 -2.68 -0.58
CA VAL A 44 -9.85 -3.04 -1.37
C VAL A 44 -9.42 -3.60 -2.73
N ILE A 45 -8.45 -2.96 -3.36
CA ILE A 45 -7.94 -3.30 -4.68
C ILE A 45 -6.68 -4.15 -4.50
N ASP A 46 -6.75 -5.41 -4.94
CA ASP A 46 -5.57 -6.26 -5.02
C ASP A 46 -4.74 -5.89 -6.25
N TYR A 47 -3.79 -4.96 -6.08
CA TYR A 47 -2.96 -4.46 -7.17
C TYR A 47 -2.14 -5.54 -7.88
N ARG A 48 -1.87 -6.69 -7.24
CA ARG A 48 -1.15 -7.82 -7.87
C ARG A 48 -1.94 -8.45 -9.02
N LYS A 49 -3.25 -8.21 -9.08
CA LYS A 49 -4.14 -8.68 -10.15
C LYS A 49 -4.29 -7.72 -11.31
N ILE A 50 -3.85 -6.47 -11.16
CA ILE A 50 -4.03 -5.41 -12.17
C ILE A 50 -2.73 -4.78 -12.63
N ALA A 51 -1.63 -4.92 -11.88
CA ALA A 51 -0.35 -4.30 -12.14
C ALA A 51 0.82 -5.27 -11.94
N ILE A 52 1.95 -4.92 -12.56
CA ILE A 52 3.23 -5.61 -12.43
C ILE A 52 4.14 -4.73 -11.58
N PHE A 53 4.71 -5.29 -10.51
CA PHE A 53 5.64 -4.58 -9.64
C PHE A 53 7.07 -4.99 -9.93
N VAL A 54 7.96 -4.01 -10.02
CA VAL A 54 9.39 -4.22 -10.24
C VAL A 54 10.17 -3.35 -9.26
N GLU A 55 11.08 -3.98 -8.53
CA GLU A 55 12.03 -3.28 -7.66
C GLU A 55 12.90 -2.31 -8.49
N THR A 56 13.19 -1.13 -7.94
CA THR A 56 13.97 -0.09 -8.63
C THR A 56 15.33 -0.62 -9.07
N SER A 57 16.04 -1.30 -8.16
CA SER A 57 17.39 -1.82 -8.41
C SER A 57 17.43 -2.83 -9.57
N THR A 58 16.37 -3.62 -9.69
CA THR A 58 16.24 -4.64 -10.72
C THR A 58 15.79 -4.02 -12.05
N ALA A 59 14.88 -3.03 -12.02
CA ALA A 59 14.45 -2.30 -13.21
C ALA A 59 15.60 -1.55 -13.92
N LEU A 60 16.61 -1.11 -13.16
CA LEU A 60 17.80 -0.44 -13.70
C LEU A 60 18.77 -1.37 -14.45
N LYS A 61 18.63 -2.70 -14.31
CA LYS A 61 19.48 -3.66 -15.02
C LYS A 61 19.19 -3.58 -16.53
N PRO A 62 20.19 -3.29 -17.38
CA PRO A 62 19.99 -3.12 -18.80
C PRO A 62 19.27 -4.32 -19.44
N GLY A 63 18.19 -4.05 -20.19
CA GLY A 63 17.42 -5.05 -20.91
C GLY A 63 16.44 -5.89 -20.06
N PHE A 64 16.49 -5.81 -18.73
CA PHE A 64 15.66 -6.63 -17.85
C PHE A 64 14.15 -6.37 -18.00
N LEU A 65 13.73 -5.10 -17.96
CA LEU A 65 12.30 -4.76 -18.10
C LEU A 65 11.74 -5.24 -19.45
N VAL A 66 12.49 -5.05 -20.53
CA VAL A 66 12.05 -5.43 -21.87
C VAL A 66 11.95 -6.96 -21.99
N SER A 67 12.92 -7.71 -21.47
CA SER A 67 12.88 -9.17 -21.51
C SER A 67 11.73 -9.73 -20.68
N MET A 68 11.51 -9.20 -19.47
CA MET A 68 10.39 -9.58 -18.61
C MET A 68 9.06 -9.32 -19.30
N LEU A 69 8.81 -8.10 -19.79
CA LEU A 69 7.52 -7.74 -20.37
C LEU A 69 7.21 -8.52 -21.66
N ARG A 70 8.23 -8.89 -22.44
CA ARG A 70 8.07 -9.76 -23.62
C ARG A 70 7.76 -11.21 -23.26
N ALA A 71 8.17 -11.67 -22.07
CA ALA A 71 7.89 -13.03 -21.61
C ALA A 71 6.44 -13.20 -21.10
N ILE A 72 5.71 -12.11 -20.86
CA ILE A 72 4.32 -12.17 -20.40
C ILE A 72 3.42 -12.60 -21.56
N THR A 73 2.64 -13.65 -21.32
CA THR A 73 1.73 -14.21 -22.33
C THR A 73 0.53 -13.31 -22.58
N GLN A 74 -0.08 -13.45 -23.75
CA GLN A 74 -1.25 -12.66 -24.11
C GLN A 74 -2.45 -12.97 -23.20
N GLU A 75 -2.59 -14.22 -22.77
CA GLU A 75 -3.63 -14.67 -21.85
C GLU A 75 -3.50 -13.93 -20.52
N ARG A 76 -2.28 -13.83 -19.99
CA ARG A 76 -2.02 -13.11 -18.74
C ARG A 76 -2.31 -11.62 -18.85
N ILE A 77 -2.02 -11.00 -19.99
CA ILE A 77 -2.37 -9.60 -20.26
C ILE A 77 -3.89 -9.42 -20.25
N LEU A 78 -4.64 -10.34 -20.88
CA LEU A 78 -6.11 -10.29 -20.89
C LEU A 78 -6.70 -10.46 -19.49
N GLU A 79 -6.10 -11.30 -18.64
CA GLU A 79 -6.48 -11.41 -17.23
C GLU A 79 -6.31 -10.08 -16.49
N PHE A 80 -5.14 -9.43 -16.63
CA PHE A 80 -4.92 -8.10 -16.04
C PHE A 80 -5.96 -7.08 -16.54
N GLN A 81 -6.24 -7.06 -17.85
CA GLN A 81 -7.19 -6.12 -18.44
C GLN A 81 -8.64 -6.37 -17.99
N LYS A 82 -9.01 -7.63 -17.74
CA LYS A 82 -10.30 -7.98 -17.17
C LYS A 82 -10.42 -7.44 -15.75
N GLU A 83 -9.43 -7.69 -14.90
CA GLU A 83 -9.42 -7.18 -13.52
C GLU A 83 -9.37 -5.64 -13.48
N LEU A 84 -8.62 -5.01 -14.38
CA LEU A 84 -8.59 -3.55 -14.54
C LEU A 84 -9.99 -2.99 -14.82
N LYS A 85 -10.78 -3.66 -15.66
CA LYS A 85 -12.15 -3.26 -15.96
C LYS A 85 -13.04 -3.31 -14.72
N GLU A 86 -12.89 -4.35 -13.90
CA GLU A 86 -13.66 -4.49 -12.66
C GLU A 86 -13.35 -3.37 -11.67
N VAL A 87 -12.10 -2.92 -11.56
CA VAL A 87 -11.71 -1.88 -10.58
C VAL A 87 -11.82 -0.45 -11.13
N ASN A 88 -12.05 -0.26 -12.43
CA ASN A 88 -12.03 1.05 -13.08
C ASN A 88 -13.01 2.05 -12.43
N HIS A 89 -14.15 1.56 -11.93
CA HIS A 89 -15.15 2.39 -11.24
C HIS A 89 -14.60 3.11 -10.00
N TYR A 90 -13.60 2.55 -9.31
CA TYR A 90 -12.93 3.22 -8.18
C TYR A 90 -12.12 4.45 -8.56
N PHE A 91 -11.90 4.67 -9.87
CA PHE A 91 -11.15 5.78 -10.42
C PHE A 91 -12.02 6.73 -11.24
N ASP A 92 -13.32 6.48 -11.32
CA ASP A 92 -14.30 7.34 -11.95
C ASP A 92 -15.01 8.21 -10.88
N TYR A 93 -14.91 9.53 -11.04
CA TYR A 93 -15.56 10.50 -10.16
C TYR A 93 -17.07 10.66 -10.43
N GLY A 94 -17.54 10.26 -11.62
CA GLY A 94 -18.95 10.31 -12.00
C GLY A 94 -19.76 9.11 -11.51
N GLU A 95 -19.11 8.01 -11.13
CA GLU A 95 -19.77 6.79 -10.70
C GLU A 95 -20.29 6.92 -9.25
N PRO A 96 -21.60 6.74 -8.98
CA PRO A 96 -22.15 6.84 -7.64
C PRO A 96 -21.48 5.92 -6.63
N ASN A 97 -21.05 4.72 -7.02
CA ASN A 97 -20.29 3.80 -6.14
C ASN A 97 -18.78 3.83 -6.42
N GLY A 98 -18.29 4.91 -7.02
CA GLY A 98 -16.90 5.07 -7.43
C GLY A 98 -16.04 5.81 -6.40
N THR A 99 -15.09 6.60 -6.91
CA THR A 99 -13.98 7.19 -6.15
C THR A 99 -14.43 7.92 -4.88
N VAL A 100 -15.42 8.82 -4.99
CA VAL A 100 -15.81 9.72 -3.88
C VAL A 100 -16.41 8.94 -2.71
N ASN A 101 -17.30 7.99 -3.00
CA ASN A 101 -17.93 7.18 -1.97
C ASN A 101 -16.94 6.19 -1.36
N GLU A 102 -16.00 5.67 -2.14
CA GLU A 102 -14.90 4.86 -1.60
C GLU A 102 -14.02 5.67 -0.64
N ILE A 103 -13.66 6.92 -0.96
CA ILE A 103 -12.92 7.81 -0.05
C ILE A 103 -13.67 7.97 1.28
N TRP A 104 -14.98 8.25 1.24
CA TRP A 104 -15.78 8.37 2.47
C TRP A 104 -15.81 7.06 3.27
N ARG A 105 -15.95 5.92 2.58
CA ARG A 105 -15.90 4.60 3.21
C ARG A 105 -14.57 4.37 3.92
N GLN A 106 -13.45 4.73 3.28
CA GLN A 106 -12.11 4.63 3.86
C GLN A 106 -11.95 5.50 5.11
N ILE A 107 -12.41 6.75 5.05
CA ILE A 107 -12.39 7.68 6.20
C ILE A 107 -13.16 7.09 7.37
N VAL A 108 -14.40 6.65 7.14
CA VAL A 108 -15.26 6.08 8.20
C VAL A 108 -14.62 4.85 8.84
N ARG A 109 -13.95 3.98 8.05
CA ARG A 109 -13.31 2.77 8.55
C ARG A 109 -12.00 3.03 9.30
N LYS A 110 -11.16 3.95 8.82
CA LYS A 110 -9.78 4.14 9.34
C LYS A 110 -9.70 5.16 10.48
N VAL A 111 -10.49 6.23 10.44
CA VAL A 111 -10.41 7.33 11.43
C VAL A 111 -10.65 6.88 12.88
N PRO A 112 -11.61 6.00 13.21
CA PRO A 112 -11.83 5.58 14.60
C PRO A 112 -10.61 4.90 15.22
N LEU A 113 -9.92 4.04 14.46
CA LEU A 113 -8.70 3.36 14.92
C LEU A 113 -7.57 4.36 15.16
N ILE A 114 -7.37 5.30 14.22
CA ILE A 114 -6.36 6.36 14.37
C ILE A 114 -6.64 7.20 15.62
N LYS A 115 -7.91 7.61 15.84
CA LYS A 115 -8.31 8.33 17.06
C LYS A 115 -8.03 7.52 18.33
N LEU A 116 -8.31 6.22 18.33
CA LEU A 116 -8.02 5.35 19.45
C LEU A 116 -6.51 5.25 19.73
N MET A 117 -5.69 5.12 18.69
CA MET A 117 -4.22 5.09 18.80
C MET A 117 -3.67 6.39 19.38
N ILE A 118 -4.11 7.54 18.85
CA ILE A 118 -3.75 8.87 19.36
C ILE A 118 -4.13 9.02 20.84
N ASN A 119 -5.34 8.59 21.22
CA ASN A 119 -5.80 8.68 22.61
C ASN A 119 -5.00 7.77 23.56
N ARG A 120 -4.57 6.59 23.10
CA ARG A 120 -3.70 5.70 23.88
C ARG A 120 -2.31 6.30 24.07
N GLU A 121 -1.72 6.87 23.01
CA GLU A 121 -0.43 7.55 23.08
C GLU A 121 -0.46 8.73 24.07
N LYS A 122 -1.52 9.56 24.02
CA LYS A 122 -1.70 10.69 24.96
C LYS A 122 -1.79 10.30 26.44
N ARG A 123 -2.19 9.06 26.76
CA ARG A 123 -2.23 8.57 28.16
C ARG A 123 -0.86 8.19 28.69
N LEU A 124 0.11 7.93 27.80
CA LEU A 124 1.46 7.61 28.22
C LEU A 124 2.12 8.89 28.71
N VAL A 125 2.40 8.96 30.01
CA VAL A 125 3.30 9.98 30.55
C VAL A 125 4.68 9.69 29.95
N LYS A 126 5.19 10.59 29.09
CA LYS A 126 6.61 10.58 28.74
C LYS A 126 7.39 10.83 30.03
N ARG A 127 7.91 9.77 30.64
CA ARG A 127 8.94 9.90 31.66
C ARG A 127 10.15 10.46 30.93
N ASP A 128 10.47 11.74 31.15
CA ASP A 128 11.79 12.25 30.80
C ASP A 128 12.80 11.37 31.53
N SER A 129 13.51 10.54 30.76
CA SER A 129 14.52 9.65 31.29
C SER A 129 15.72 10.48 31.68
N ASN A 130 15.79 10.86 32.95
CA ASN A 130 17.05 11.15 33.63
C ASN A 130 17.05 10.72 35.11
N GLU A 131 16.23 9.75 35.52
CA GLU A 131 16.37 9.10 36.84
C GLU A 131 15.78 7.67 36.84
N PRO A 132 16.34 6.75 37.66
CA PRO A 132 16.25 5.32 37.44
C PRO A 132 14.87 4.74 37.76
N VAL A 133 14.52 3.74 36.98
CA VAL A 133 13.21 3.08 36.98
C VAL A 133 13.00 2.35 38.29
N CYS A 134 12.14 2.89 39.16
CA CYS A 134 11.53 2.10 40.24
C CYS A 134 10.53 1.14 39.58
N SER A 135 10.99 -0.07 39.27
CA SER A 135 10.18 -1.12 38.69
C SER A 135 9.36 -1.79 39.78
N CYS A 136 8.05 -1.55 39.80
CA CYS A 136 7.11 -2.38 40.56
C CYS A 136 6.90 -3.70 39.80
N VAL A 137 7.93 -4.56 39.78
CA VAL A 137 7.74 -5.97 39.44
C VAL A 137 7.29 -6.64 40.73
N CYS A 138 6.00 -6.96 40.81
CA CYS A 138 5.48 -7.86 41.85
C CYS A 138 6.16 -9.21 41.70
N SER A 139 7.25 -9.42 42.46
CA SER A 139 7.93 -10.71 42.51
C SER A 139 7.08 -11.68 43.34
N ASN A 140 6.33 -12.52 42.64
CA ASN A 140 5.68 -13.70 43.21
C ASN A 140 6.74 -14.79 43.46
N GLN A 141 7.60 -14.59 44.45
CA GLN A 141 8.48 -15.65 44.96
C GLN A 141 8.22 -15.87 46.44
N THR A 142 7.25 -16.75 46.71
CA THR A 142 7.28 -17.67 47.85
C THR A 142 8.60 -18.44 47.85
N GLY A 143 9.40 -18.37 48.93
CA GLY A 143 10.57 -19.24 49.05
C GLY A 143 11.62 -18.86 50.10
N ILE A 144 11.30 -19.10 51.38
CA ILE A 144 12.16 -19.65 52.44
C ILE A 144 13.47 -18.91 52.82
N LEU A 145 13.47 -18.40 54.05
CA LEU A 145 14.61 -18.07 54.90
C LEU A 145 15.60 -19.24 55.03
N THR A 146 16.89 -19.01 54.81
CA THR A 146 17.95 -19.56 55.67
C THR A 146 19.21 -18.70 55.60
N SER A 147 19.62 -18.27 56.79
CA SER A 147 20.87 -17.62 57.17
C SER A 147 22.11 -18.45 56.84
N LEU A 148 23.21 -17.76 56.53
CA LEU A 148 24.55 -17.97 57.10
C LEU A 148 25.35 -16.67 56.99
#